data_AF-A0A377LSW4-F1
#
_entry.id   AF-A0A377LSW4-F1
#
_cell.length_a   1.000
_cell.length_b   1.000
_cell.length_c   1.000
_cell.angle_alpha   90.00
_cell.angle_beta   90.00
_cell.angle_gamma   90.00
#
_symmetry.space_group_name_H-M   'P 1'
#
loop_
_entity.id
_entity.type
_entity.pdbx_description
1 polymer ?
#
loop_
_entity_poly.entity_id
_entity_poly.type
_entity_poly.pdbx_seq_one_letter_code
_entity_poly.pdbx_strand_id
1 'polypeptide(L)'
;MTEIFEEVAEAHLIQPTFITEYPAEVSPLARRNDENPEITDRFEFFIGGREIGNGFSELNDAEDQAQRFQDQVDAKAAGDDEAMFFDEDYVTALEHGLPPTAVWVLVLTVW
;
A
#
# COMPACT_ATOMS: atom_id res chain seq x y z
N MET A 1 -1.54 -12.94 -5.55
CA MET A 1 -2.69 -12.23 -6.17
C MET A 1 -2.20 -11.23 -7.20
N THR A 2 -1.22 -10.40 -6.83
CA THR A 2 -0.58 -9.39 -7.70
C THR A 2 -0.06 -9.98 -9.02
N GLU A 3 0.68 -11.10 -8.99
CA GLU A 3 1.18 -11.75 -10.21
C GLU A 3 0.09 -12.13 -11.23
N ILE A 4 -1.09 -12.58 -10.77
CA ILE A 4 -2.18 -12.93 -11.68
C ILE A 4 -2.77 -11.66 -12.32
N PHE A 5 -2.85 -10.57 -11.57
CA PHE A 5 -3.34 -9.30 -12.08
C PHE A 5 -2.41 -8.72 -13.16
N GLU A 6 -1.10 -8.73 -12.90
CA GLU A 6 -0.06 -8.30 -13.83
C GLU A 6 -0.13 -9.09 -15.16
N GLU A 7 -0.25 -10.42 -15.08
CA GLU A 7 -0.26 -11.29 -16.27
C GLU A 7 -1.59 -11.24 -17.05
N VAL A 8 -2.73 -11.01 -16.38
CA VAL A 8 -4.06 -11.18 -17.00
C VAL A 8 -4.75 -9.86 -17.28
N ALA A 9 -4.65 -8.87 -16.40
CA ALA A 9 -5.48 -7.67 -16.45
C ALA A 9 -4.71 -6.43 -16.91
N GLU A 10 -3.47 -6.24 -16.44
CA GLU A 10 -2.71 -5.00 -16.61
C GLU A 10 -2.61 -4.55 -18.08
N ALA A 11 -2.22 -5.44 -18.98
CA ALA A 11 -2.06 -5.14 -20.42
C ALA A 11 -3.35 -4.68 -21.12
N HIS A 12 -4.52 -4.96 -20.53
CA HIS A 12 -5.82 -4.58 -21.08
C HIS A 12 -6.28 -3.17 -20.63
N LEU A 13 -5.60 -2.56 -19.65
CA LEU A 13 -5.94 -1.24 -19.10
C LEU A 13 -5.41 -0.09 -20.00
N ILE A 14 -5.97 0.00 -21.21
CA ILE A 14 -5.56 0.99 -22.21
C ILE A 14 -6.04 2.40 -21.87
N GLN A 15 -7.30 2.52 -21.41
CA GLN A 15 -7.88 3.79 -21.01
C GLN A 15 -7.52 4.15 -19.56
N PRO A 16 -7.54 5.44 -19.19
CA PRO A 16 -7.36 5.86 -17.81
C PRO A 16 -8.31 5.12 -16.87
N THR A 17 -7.75 4.28 -15.99
CA THR A 17 -8.50 3.40 -15.11
C THR A 17 -7.92 3.48 -13.71
N PHE A 18 -8.80 3.69 -12.73
CA PHE A 18 -8.47 3.51 -11.32
C PHE A 18 -8.84 2.09 -10.91
N ILE A 19 -7.88 1.38 -10.35
CA ILE A 19 -8.11 0.13 -9.64
C ILE A 19 -8.10 0.47 -8.15
N THR A 20 -9.07 -0.05 -7.40
CA THR A 20 -9.29 0.25 -5.98
C THR A 20 -9.52 -1.03 -5.20
N GLU A 21 -9.70 -0.93 -3.88
CA GLU A 21 -10.08 -2.05 -2.99
C GLU A 21 -9.01 -3.16 -2.90
N TYR A 22 -7.75 -2.75 -2.76
CA TYR A 22 -6.65 -3.70 -2.57
C TYR A 22 -6.76 -4.40 -1.22
N PRO A 23 -6.48 -5.73 -1.14
CA PRO A 23 -6.46 -6.44 0.13
C PRO A 23 -5.47 -5.83 1.12
N ALA A 24 -5.87 -5.82 2.39
CA ALA A 24 -5.04 -5.27 3.47
C ALA A 24 -3.72 -6.02 3.65
N GLU A 25 -3.69 -7.32 3.37
CA GLU A 25 -2.48 -8.17 3.48
C GLU A 25 -1.34 -7.73 2.56
N VAL A 26 -1.64 -7.15 1.40
CA VAL A 26 -0.63 -6.70 0.41
C VAL A 26 -0.37 -5.18 0.48
N SER A 27 -0.99 -4.47 1.43
CA SER A 27 -0.94 -3.00 1.52
C SER A 27 -0.61 -2.54 2.95
N PRO A 28 0.63 -2.78 3.43
CA PRO A 28 0.99 -2.62 4.83
C PRO A 28 0.87 -1.19 5.35
N LEU A 29 1.08 -0.18 4.50
CA LEU A 29 1.01 1.24 4.86
C LEU A 29 -0.35 1.89 4.60
N ALA A 30 -1.24 1.21 3.87
CA ALA A 30 -2.54 1.75 3.55
C ALA A 30 -3.52 1.54 4.71
N ARG A 31 -4.30 2.57 5.01
CA ARG A 31 -5.40 2.50 5.98
C ARG A 31 -6.44 1.48 5.50
N ARG A 32 -6.95 0.67 6.43
CA ARG A 32 -8.09 -0.21 6.16
C ARG A 32 -9.34 0.63 5.90
N ASN A 33 -10.21 0.13 5.04
CA ASN A 33 -11.48 0.77 4.77
C ASN A 33 -12.42 0.67 5.99
N ASP A 34 -13.20 1.73 6.22
CA ASP A 34 -14.10 1.81 7.39
C ASP A 34 -15.30 0.85 7.29
N GLU A 35 -15.73 0.49 6.07
CA GLU A 35 -16.87 -0.41 5.82
C GLU A 35 -16.43 -1.88 5.66
N ASN A 36 -15.30 -2.12 4.98
CA ASN A 36 -14.74 -3.45 4.77
C ASN A 36 -13.25 -3.53 5.18
N PRO A 37 -12.94 -4.03 6.40
CA PRO A 37 -11.57 -4.13 6.88
C PRO A 37 -10.65 -5.08 6.11
N GLU A 38 -11.18 -5.94 5.22
CA GLU A 38 -10.38 -6.84 4.37
C GLU A 38 -9.65 -6.09 3.25
N ILE A 39 -10.11 -4.88 2.91
CA ILE A 39 -9.54 -4.02 1.88
C ILE A 39 -8.98 -2.72 2.48
N THR A 40 -8.22 -2.01 1.67
CA THR A 40 -7.61 -0.73 2.02
C THR A 40 -8.13 0.41 1.15
N ASP A 41 -8.08 1.62 1.70
CA ASP A 41 -8.38 2.87 0.99
C ASP A 41 -7.21 3.24 0.06
N ARG A 42 -6.89 2.36 -0.89
CA ARG A 42 -5.80 2.47 -1.87
C ARG A 42 -6.34 2.46 -3.29
N PHE A 43 -5.67 3.20 -4.17
CA PHE A 43 -5.86 3.13 -5.61
C PHE A 43 -4.53 3.02 -6.35
N GLU A 44 -4.59 2.37 -7.51
CA GLU A 44 -3.57 2.46 -8.55
C GLU A 44 -4.20 3.02 -9.82
N PHE A 45 -3.46 3.86 -10.51
CA PHE A 45 -3.90 4.54 -11.71
C PHE A 45 -3.14 4.02 -12.93
N PHE A 46 -3.87 3.44 -13.87
CA PHE A 46 -3.30 2.82 -15.07
C PHE A 46 -3.69 3.59 -16.35
N ILE A 47 -2.73 3.76 -17.26
CA ILE A 47 -2.96 4.26 -18.63
C ILE A 47 -2.04 3.49 -19.60
N GLY A 48 -2.59 3.02 -20.72
CA GLY A 48 -1.79 2.38 -21.77
C GLY A 48 -1.16 1.05 -21.35
N GLY A 49 -1.80 0.34 -20.41
CA GLY A 49 -1.34 -0.93 -19.86
C GLY A 49 -0.13 -0.80 -18.93
N ARG A 50 -0.02 0.33 -18.22
CA ARG A 50 1.06 0.60 -17.25
C ARG A 50 0.52 1.36 -16.05
N GLU A 51 1.07 1.09 -14.87
CA GLU A 51 0.86 1.91 -13.68
C GLU A 51 1.51 3.29 -13.88
N ILE A 52 0.72 4.33 -13.68
CA ILE A 52 1.12 5.75 -13.77
C ILE A 52 1.09 6.40 -12.39
N GLY A 53 0.36 5.85 -11.42
CA GLY A 53 0.42 6.36 -10.06
C GLY A 53 -0.20 5.42 -9.04
N ASN A 54 0.23 5.62 -7.79
CA ASN A 54 -0.25 4.90 -6.62
C ASN A 54 -0.71 5.92 -5.60
N GLY A 55 -1.81 5.68 -4.89
CA GLY A 55 -2.20 6.53 -3.78
C GLY A 55 -3.04 5.79 -2.77
N PHE A 56 -2.95 6.21 -1.51
CA PHE A 56 -3.71 5.62 -0.42
C PHE A 56 -3.94 6.62 0.71
N SER A 57 -4.98 6.37 1.49
CA SER A 57 -5.11 6.98 2.81
C SER A 57 -4.03 6.41 3.72
N GLU A 58 -3.20 7.29 4.28
CA GLU A 58 -2.10 6.90 5.16
C GLU A 58 -2.64 6.28 6.45
N LEU A 59 -1.98 5.21 6.89
CA LEU A 59 -2.22 4.67 8.23
C LEU A 59 -1.67 5.64 9.26
N ASN A 60 -2.55 6.23 10.07
CA ASN A 60 -2.20 7.19 11.10
C ASN A 60 -2.38 6.67 12.53
N ASP A 61 -2.69 5.39 12.69
CA ASP A 61 -2.76 4.69 13.97
C ASP A 61 -1.37 4.09 14.29
N ALA A 62 -0.73 4.62 15.33
CA ALA A 62 0.61 4.20 15.73
C ALA A 62 0.66 2.75 16.23
N GLU A 63 -0.39 2.27 16.90
CA GLU A 63 -0.44 0.90 17.42
C GLU A 63 -0.62 -0.11 16.26
N ASP A 64 -1.50 0.19 15.31
CA ASP A 64 -1.67 -0.64 14.09
C ASP A 64 -0.37 -0.64 13.27
N GLN A 65 0.27 0.52 13.08
CA GLN A 65 1.53 0.59 12.34
C GLN A 65 2.66 -0.20 13.03
N ALA A 66 2.77 -0.14 14.35
CA ALA A 66 3.75 -0.91 15.11
C ALA A 66 3.52 -2.41 14.97
N GLN A 67 2.26 -2.87 15.06
CA GLN A 67 1.93 -4.29 14.88
C GLN A 67 2.32 -4.77 13.48
N ARG A 68 2.01 -3.99 12.44
CA ARG A 68 2.36 -4.35 11.05
C ARG A 68 3.88 -4.41 10.83
N PHE A 69 4.64 -3.51 11.43
CA PHE A 69 6.11 -3.60 11.40
C PHE A 69 6.63 -4.84 12.13
N GLN A 70 6.01 -5.23 13.25
CA GLN A 70 6.38 -6.47 13.93
C GLN A 70 6.11 -7.70 13.05
N ASP A 71 4.97 -7.75 12.38
CA ASP A 71 4.62 -8.83 11.46
C ASP A 71 5.63 -8.92 10.29
N GLN A 72 6.11 -7.77 9.79
CA GLN A 72 7.16 -7.70 8.76
C GLN A 72 8.52 -8.21 9.28
N VAL A 73 8.89 -7.88 10.51
CA VAL A 73 10.12 -8.42 11.13
C VAL A 73 10.04 -9.94 11.28
N ASP A 74 8.88 -10.46 11.66
CA ASP A 74 8.66 -11.90 11.79
C ASP A 74 8.72 -12.60 10.42
N ALA A 75 8.14 -12.00 9.37
CA ALA A 75 8.26 -12.46 7.99
C ALA A 75 9.72 -12.47 7.50
N LYS A 76 10.49 -11.43 7.83
CA LYS A 76 11.93 -11.35 7.54
C LYS A 76 12.71 -12.49 8.22
N ALA A 77 12.42 -12.75 9.49
CA ALA A 77 13.02 -13.86 10.22
C ALA A 77 12.67 -15.24 9.63
N ALA A 78 11.50 -15.34 8.97
CA ALA A 78 11.07 -16.52 8.24
C ALA A 78 11.70 -16.67 6.83
N GLY A 79 12.49 -15.70 6.39
CA GLY A 79 13.25 -15.75 5.13
C GLY A 79 12.73 -14.87 4.00
N ASP A 80 11.84 -13.91 4.29
CA ASP A 80 11.43 -12.88 3.33
C ASP A 80 12.45 -11.72 3.32
N ASP A 81 13.34 -11.72 2.32
CA ASP A 81 14.39 -10.69 2.18
C ASP A 81 13.84 -9.30 1.81
N GLU A 82 12.60 -9.21 1.30
CA GLU A 82 11.95 -7.96 0.91
C GLU A 82 11.18 -7.30 2.07
N ALA A 83 10.99 -8.03 3.18
CA ALA A 83 10.27 -7.53 4.34
C ALA A 83 10.98 -6.35 5.03
N MET A 84 10.17 -5.39 5.46
CA MET A 84 10.61 -4.13 6.06
C MET A 84 11.17 -4.34 7.48
N PHE A 85 12.01 -3.40 7.94
CA PHE A 85 12.48 -3.37 9.32
C PHE A 85 11.48 -2.61 10.21
N PHE A 86 11.52 -2.88 11.51
CA PHE A 86 10.79 -2.08 12.48
C PHE A 86 11.41 -0.68 12.62
N ASP A 87 10.63 0.36 12.35
CA ASP A 87 11.04 1.77 12.48
C ASP A 87 10.37 2.41 13.71
N GLU A 88 11.09 2.38 14.83
CA GLU A 88 10.61 2.92 16.12
C GLU A 88 10.47 4.45 16.10
N ASP A 89 11.33 5.15 15.35
CA ASP A 89 11.28 6.59 15.22
C ASP A 89 10.02 7.02 14.44
N TYR A 90 9.67 6.27 13.38
CA TYR A 90 8.44 6.51 12.61
C TYR A 90 7.18 6.28 13.46
N VAL A 91 7.13 5.18 14.23
CA VAL A 91 6.00 4.90 15.13
C VAL A 91 5.87 6.02 16.18
N THR A 92 6.99 6.41 16.81
CA THR A 92 7.01 7.51 17.78
C THR A 92 6.51 8.82 17.17
N ALA A 93 6.86 9.11 15.90
CA ALA A 93 6.37 10.27 15.19
C ALA A 93 4.84 10.21 14.95
N LEU A 94 4.28 9.04 14.67
CA LEU A 94 2.83 8.84 14.54
C LEU A 94 2.09 9.06 15.86
N GLU A 95 2.67 8.67 17.00
CA GLU A 95 2.09 8.88 18.33
C GLU A 95 1.89 10.37 18.67
N HIS A 96 2.73 11.25 18.11
CA HIS A 96 2.55 12.70 18.23
C HIS A 96 1.34 13.25 17.45
N GLY A 97 0.71 12.42 16.62
CA GLY A 97 -0.54 12.69 15.92
C GLY A 97 -0.32 13.09 14.47
N LEU A 98 -0.44 12.13 13.56
CA LEU A 98 -0.58 12.38 12.12
C LEU A 98 -2.07 12.67 11.80
N PRO A 99 -2.42 13.88 11.29
CA PRO A 99 -3.77 14.16 10.83
C PRO A 99 -4.20 13.18 9.73
N PRO A 100 -5.51 12.98 9.50
CA PRO A 100 -5.98 12.20 8.35
C PRO A 100 -5.35 12.71 7.05
N THR A 101 -4.52 11.86 6.44
CA THR A 101 -3.65 12.22 5.32
C THR A 101 -3.84 11.21 4.20
N ALA A 102 -3.84 11.68 2.96
CA ALA A 102 -3.74 10.82 1.78
C ALA A 102 -2.45 11.17 1.03
N VAL A 103 -1.72 10.15 0.63
CA VAL A 103 -0.51 10.29 -0.19
C VAL A 103 -0.77 9.76 -1.59
N TRP A 104 -0.06 10.31 -2.56
CA TRP A 104 -0.03 9.76 -3.90
C TRP A 104 1.34 10.02 -4.54
N VAL A 105 1.74 9.11 -5.42
CA VAL A 105 2.93 9.23 -6.27
C VAL A 105 2.52 9.06 -7.72
N LEU A 106 3.13 9.84 -8.60
CA LEU A 106 2.95 9.74 -10.04
C LEU A 106 4.30 9.44 -10.70
N VAL A 107 4.30 8.45 -11.58
CA VAL A 107 5.46 8.09 -12.40
C VAL A 107 5.52 9.05 -13.58
N LEU A 108 6.41 10.05 -13.50
CA LEU A 108 6.55 11.11 -14.51
C LEU A 108 7.37 10.71 -15.75
N THR A 109 7.97 9.52 -15.77
CA THR A 109 8.84 9.08 -16.88
C THR A 109 8.64 7.62 -17.24
N VAL A 110 8.15 7.40 -18.46
CA VAL A 110 8.29 6.15 -19.22
C VAL A 110 8.79 6.57 -20.61
N TRP A 111 10.12 6.60 -20.79
CA TRP A 111 10.79 6.81 -22.07
C TRP A 111 11.77 5.67 -22.32
#